data_AF-A0A3B8MRX9-F1
#
_entry.id   AF-A0A3B8MRX9-F1
#
_cell.length_a   1.000
_cell.length_b   1.000
_cell.length_c   1.000
_cell.angle_alpha   90.00
_cell.angle_beta   90.00
_cell.angle_gamma   90.00
#
_symmetry.space_group_name_H-M   'P 1'
#
loop_
_entity.id
_entity.type
_entity.pdbx_description
1 polymer ?
#
loop_
_entity_poly.entity_id
_entity_poly.type
_entity_poly.pdbx_seq_one_letter_code
_entity_poly.pdbx_strand_id
1 'polypeptide(L)'
;MAAVTIRQLLDSGVHFGHQTRRWNPKVKRFILTERSGIHIIDLQQSLGFIDSAYEFIKETVAHGGTVLFVGTKKQAQESISEQATRVGQPYVNERWLGGLLTNFQTVSKRLSRMKELEEVDFEDTTQGYT
;
A
#
# COMPACT_ATOMS: atom_id res chain seq x y z
N MET A 1 -9.08 21.75 -3.64
CA MET A 1 -8.33 20.83 -2.77
C MET A 1 -9.18 20.52 -1.55
N ALA A 2 -9.69 19.29 -1.43
CA ALA A 2 -10.22 18.82 -0.16
C ALA A 2 -9.08 18.11 0.57
N ALA A 3 -8.16 18.89 1.13
CA ALA A 3 -7.04 18.37 1.90
C ALA A 3 -7.55 17.99 3.29
N VAL A 4 -7.21 16.78 3.73
CA VAL A 4 -7.58 16.25 5.05
C VAL A 4 -7.17 17.24 6.14
N THR A 5 -8.07 17.52 7.09
CA THR A 5 -7.78 18.47 8.17
C THR A 5 -7.04 17.79 9.33
N ILE A 6 -6.26 18.56 10.12
CA ILE A 6 -5.64 18.04 11.37
C ILE A 6 -6.68 17.39 12.27
N ARG A 7 -7.87 17.97 12.35
CA ARG A 7 -8.97 17.44 13.16
C ARG A 7 -9.38 16.04 12.71
N GLN A 8 -9.54 15.81 11.41
CA GLN A 8 -9.86 14.48 10.89
C GLN A 8 -8.75 13.46 11.19
N LEU A 9 -7.47 13.86 11.10
CA LEU A 9 -6.33 13.00 11.45
C LEU A 9 -6.26 12.67 12.95
N LEU A 10 -6.67 13.63 13.80
CA LEU A 10 -6.80 13.41 15.24
C LEU A 10 -7.92 12.42 15.54
N ASP A 11 -9.11 12.66 14.98
CA ASP A 11 -10.32 11.85 15.19
C ASP A 11 -10.13 10.41 14.68
N SER A 12 -9.37 10.22 13.59
CA SER A 12 -9.03 8.89 13.06
C SER A 12 -7.89 8.19 13.80
N GLY A 13 -7.25 8.85 14.78
CA GLY A 13 -6.22 8.26 15.63
C GLY A 13 -4.86 8.00 14.93
N VAL A 14 -4.58 8.62 13.78
CA VAL A 14 -3.33 8.34 13.03
C VAL A 14 -2.07 8.94 13.68
N HIS A 15 -2.25 9.79 14.68
CA HIS A 15 -1.15 10.38 15.46
C HIS A 15 -0.51 9.40 16.45
N PHE A 16 -1.13 8.25 16.71
CA PHE A 16 -0.57 7.22 17.59
C PHE A 16 0.50 6.40 16.88
N GLY A 17 1.72 6.47 17.40
CA GLY A 17 2.84 5.65 16.99
C GLY A 17 2.94 4.32 17.76
N HIS A 18 4.14 3.77 17.78
CA HIS A 18 4.46 2.56 18.55
C HIS A 18 4.95 2.88 19.97
N GLN A 19 5.11 1.82 20.76
CA GLN A 19 5.75 1.90 22.08
C GLN A 19 7.20 2.40 21.97
N THR A 20 7.65 3.16 22.97
CA THR A 20 9.00 3.75 23.02
C THR A 20 10.14 2.77 22.84
N ARG A 21 9.99 1.53 23.30
CA ARG A 21 10.99 0.47 23.12
C ARG A 21 11.10 -0.06 21.68
N ARG A 22 10.12 0.22 20.82
CA ARG A 22 10.02 -0.26 19.43
C ARG A 22 10.04 0.92 18.46
N TRP A 23 11.08 1.75 18.55
CA TRP A 23 11.24 2.93 17.70
C TRP A 23 12.56 2.91 16.94
N ASN A 24 12.62 3.67 15.85
CA ASN A 24 13.85 3.87 15.07
C ASN A 24 14.40 5.27 15.39
N PRO A 25 15.66 5.42 15.85
CA PRO A 25 16.23 6.73 16.17
C PRO A 25 16.13 7.78 15.05
N LYS A 26 16.12 7.34 13.78
CA LYS A 26 15.99 8.23 12.62
C LYS A 26 14.62 8.91 12.53
N VAL A 27 13.58 8.38 13.18
CA VAL A 27 12.24 8.97 13.16
C VAL A 27 12.03 10.04 14.23
N LYS A 28 13.04 10.34 15.07
CA LYS A 28 12.97 11.34 16.15
C LYS A 28 12.38 12.67 15.71
N ARG A 29 12.77 13.15 14.52
CA ARG A 29 12.31 14.44 13.97
C ARG A 29 10.79 14.52 13.69
N PHE A 30 10.14 13.36 13.53
CA PHE A 30 8.70 13.27 13.25
C PHE A 30 7.86 13.00 14.51
N ILE A 31 8.51 12.78 15.66
CA ILE A 31 7.84 12.53 16.93
C ILE A 31 7.65 13.87 17.63
N LEU A 32 6.39 14.22 17.90
CA LEU A 32 6.02 15.43 18.64
C LEU A 32 6.35 15.28 20.13
N THR A 33 5.87 14.19 20.74
CA THR A 33 6.07 13.90 22.16
C THR A 33 5.81 12.43 22.46
N GLU A 34 5.93 12.04 23.72
CA GLU A 34 5.57 10.72 24.23
C GLU A 34 4.52 10.89 25.34
N ARG A 35 3.49 10.04 25.33
CA ARG A 35 2.50 9.97 26.41
C ARG A 35 2.22 8.51 26.74
N SER A 36 2.32 8.16 28.02
CA SER A 36 2.03 6.81 28.51
C SER A 36 2.80 5.70 27.77
N GLY A 37 4.06 5.96 27.41
CA GLY A 37 4.91 5.00 26.71
C GLY A 37 4.64 4.83 25.21
N ILE A 38 3.77 5.67 24.61
CA ILE A 38 3.47 5.70 23.17
C ILE A 38 3.99 7.00 22.56
N HIS A 39 4.67 6.89 21.42
CA HIS A 39 5.07 8.07 20.64
C HIS A 39 3.87 8.72 19.95
N ILE A 40 3.77 10.04 20.02
CA ILE A 40 2.80 10.85 19.30
C ILE A 40 3.51 11.48 18.10
N ILE A 41 2.96 11.25 16.91
CA ILE A 41 3.49 11.74 15.64
C ILE A 41 3.03 13.19 15.44
N ASP A 42 3.92 14.03 14.90
CA ASP A 42 3.60 15.41 14.54
C ASP A 42 2.69 15.47 13.29
N LEU A 43 1.43 15.83 13.49
CA LEU A 43 0.44 15.94 12.43
C LEU A 43 0.65 17.17 11.53
N GLN A 44 1.27 18.23 12.04
CA GLN A 44 1.56 19.42 11.23
C GLN A 44 2.63 19.10 10.20
N GLN A 45 3.69 18.39 10.60
CA GLN A 45 4.67 17.83 9.66
C GLN A 45 4.00 16.86 8.69
N SER A 46 3.14 15.97 9.19
CA SER A 46 2.44 14.98 8.35
C SER A 46 1.63 15.64 7.23
N LEU A 47 0.94 16.75 7.51
CA LEU A 47 0.22 17.51 6.48
C LEU A 47 1.15 18.04 5.39
N GLY A 48 2.27 18.66 5.75
CA GLY A 48 3.23 19.17 4.76
C GLY A 48 3.80 18.06 3.86
N PHE A 49 4.04 16.87 4.42
CA PHE A 49 4.48 15.71 3.64
C PHE A 49 3.37 15.10 2.79
N ILE A 50 2.11 15.12 3.25
CA ILE A 50 0.96 14.69 2.47
C ILE A 50 0.82 15.57 1.23
N ASP A 51 0.91 16.90 1.37
CA ASP A 51 0.81 17.83 0.24
C ASP A 51 1.92 17.58 -0.79
N SER A 52 3.16 17.39 -0.31
CA SER A 52 4.30 17.08 -1.18
C SER A 52 4.13 15.74 -1.91
N ALA A 53 3.67 14.71 -1.21
CA ALA A 53 3.43 13.39 -1.80
C ALA A 53 2.25 13.41 -2.79
N TYR A 54 1.21 14.18 -2.50
CA TYR A 54 0.05 14.34 -3.37
C TYR A 54 0.45 14.96 -4.70
N GLU A 55 1.26 16.03 -4.69
CA GLU A 55 1.71 16.66 -5.93
C GLU A 55 2.56 15.70 -6.78
N PHE A 56 3.47 14.96 -6.15
CA PHE A 56 4.29 13.95 -6.84
C PHE A 56 3.43 12.84 -7.49
N ILE A 57 2.44 12.30 -6.77
CA ILE A 57 1.56 11.26 -7.30
C ILE A 57 0.71 11.81 -8.45
N LYS A 58 0.16 13.01 -8.29
CA LYS A 58 -0.63 13.68 -9.32
C LYS A 58 0.19 13.89 -10.58
N GLU A 59 1.42 14.38 -10.45
CA GLU A 59 2.34 14.53 -11.58
C GLU A 59 2.64 13.18 -12.24
N THR A 60 2.99 12.16 -11.47
CA THR A 60 3.29 10.82 -11.98
C THR A 60 2.14 10.24 -12.80
N VAL A 61 0.90 10.32 -12.27
CA VAL A 61 -0.29 9.79 -12.94
C VAL A 61 -0.67 10.64 -14.16
N ALA A 62 -0.50 11.97 -14.09
CA ALA A 62 -0.73 12.85 -15.24
C ALA A 62 0.20 12.55 -16.43
N HIS A 63 1.42 12.06 -16.15
CA HIS A 63 2.36 11.59 -17.17
C HIS A 63 2.11 10.14 -17.64
N GLY A 64 1.00 9.51 -17.21
CA GLY A 64 0.67 8.13 -17.56
C GLY A 64 1.44 7.07 -16.76
N GLY A 65 2.06 7.46 -15.64
CA GLY A 65 2.75 6.54 -14.74
C GLY A 65 1.79 5.67 -13.94
N THR A 66 2.26 4.47 -13.59
CA THR A 66 1.52 3.50 -12.78
C THR A 66 1.98 3.54 -11.32
N VAL A 67 1.04 3.51 -10.37
CA VAL A 67 1.33 3.49 -8.93
C VAL A 67 0.94 2.15 -8.34
N LEU A 68 1.91 1.42 -7.80
CA LEU A 68 1.66 0.13 -7.15
C LEU A 68 1.28 0.31 -5.68
N PHE A 69 0.08 -0.13 -5.30
CA PHE A 69 -0.37 -0.12 -3.90
C PHE A 69 0.09 -1.40 -3.20
N VAL A 70 0.65 -1.30 -1.99
CA VAL A 70 1.16 -2.47 -1.26
C VAL A 70 0.78 -2.41 0.20
N GLY A 71 0.12 -3.45 0.72
CA GLY A 71 -0.04 -3.62 2.15
C GLY A 71 -0.56 -4.99 2.53
N THR A 72 0.27 -5.71 3.28
CA THR A 72 0.08 -7.13 3.63
C THR A 72 -0.43 -7.33 5.05
N LYS A 73 -0.58 -6.26 5.83
CA LYS A 73 -1.15 -6.32 7.18
C LYS A 73 -2.65 -6.52 7.07
N LYS A 74 -3.22 -7.41 7.89
CA LYS A 74 -4.67 -7.69 7.93
C LYS A 74 -5.54 -6.43 7.95
N GLN A 75 -5.14 -5.40 8.71
CA GLN A 75 -5.86 -4.13 8.82
C GLN A 75 -5.82 -3.26 7.56
N ALA A 76 -4.88 -3.52 6.64
CA ALA A 76 -4.68 -2.74 5.42
C ALA A 76 -5.15 -3.47 4.15
N GLN A 77 -5.36 -4.79 4.21
CA GLN A 77 -5.61 -5.60 3.00
C GLN A 77 -6.86 -5.11 2.25
N GLU A 78 -7.99 -4.99 2.95
CA GLU A 78 -9.28 -4.61 2.39
C GLU A 78 -9.25 -3.18 1.84
N SER A 79 -8.79 -2.23 2.65
CA SER A 79 -8.72 -0.82 2.27
C SER A 79 -7.83 -0.59 1.06
N ILE A 80 -6.71 -1.31 0.93
CA ILE A 80 -5.83 -1.20 -0.23
C ILE A 80 -6.48 -1.80 -1.47
N SER A 81 -7.05 -3.01 -1.38
CA SER A 81 -7.69 -3.64 -2.54
C SER A 81 -8.87 -2.81 -3.05
N GLU A 82 -9.71 -2.30 -2.14
CA GLU A 82 -10.90 -1.52 -2.49
C GLU A 82 -10.51 -0.21 -3.18
N GLN A 83 -9.61 0.57 -2.57
CA GLN A 83 -9.25 1.88 -3.13
C GLN A 83 -8.41 1.74 -4.40
N ALA A 84 -7.50 0.77 -4.50
CA ALA A 84 -6.71 0.55 -5.71
C ALA A 84 -7.58 0.09 -6.89
N THR A 85 -8.54 -0.81 -6.64
CA THR A 85 -9.52 -1.26 -7.65
C THR A 85 -10.38 -0.10 -8.13
N ARG A 86 -10.87 0.73 -7.20
CA ARG A 86 -11.67 1.93 -7.51
C ARG A 86 -10.94 2.91 -8.44
N VAL A 87 -9.63 3.06 -8.29
CA VAL A 87 -8.81 3.98 -9.10
C VAL A 87 -8.12 3.29 -10.29
N GLY A 88 -8.33 1.99 -10.49
CA GLY A 88 -7.77 1.22 -11.60
C GLY A 88 -6.24 1.04 -11.56
N GLN A 89 -5.63 1.08 -10.37
CA GLN A 89 -4.19 0.93 -10.19
C GLN A 89 -3.86 -0.47 -9.65
N PRO A 90 -2.68 -1.05 -9.97
CA PRO A 90 -2.29 -2.36 -9.49
C PRO A 90 -2.04 -2.37 -7.98
N TYR A 91 -2.31 -3.49 -7.33
CA TYR A 91 -2.09 -3.64 -5.88
C TYR A 91 -1.60 -5.03 -5.47
N VAL A 92 -0.98 -5.09 -4.29
CA VAL A 92 -0.61 -6.32 -3.58
C VAL A 92 -1.10 -6.21 -2.13
N ASN A 93 -2.17 -6.92 -1.81
CA ASN A 93 -2.76 -6.95 -0.46
C ASN A 93 -2.48 -8.26 0.31
N GLU A 94 -2.08 -9.33 -0.37
CA GLU A 94 -1.76 -10.62 0.26
C GLU A 94 -0.29 -10.71 0.69
N ARG A 95 0.55 -11.34 -0.15
CA ARG A 95 1.96 -11.58 0.13
C ARG A 95 2.84 -10.93 -0.92
N TRP A 96 3.83 -10.18 -0.46
CA TRP A 96 4.91 -9.71 -1.33
C TRP A 96 5.87 -10.86 -1.64
N LEU A 97 5.89 -11.32 -2.89
CA LEU A 97 6.85 -12.32 -3.35
C LEU A 97 8.22 -11.66 -3.56
N GLY A 98 9.28 -12.32 -3.11
CA GLY A 98 10.64 -11.86 -3.38
C GLY A 98 10.87 -11.79 -4.89
N GLY A 99 11.37 -10.65 -5.37
CA GLY A 99 11.63 -10.46 -6.81
C GLY A 99 10.45 -9.97 -7.64
N LEU A 100 9.31 -9.58 -7.05
CA LEU A 100 8.17 -9.03 -7.80
C LEU A 100 8.55 -7.88 -8.75
N LEU A 101 9.42 -6.97 -8.29
CA LEU A 101 9.91 -5.85 -9.11
C LEU A 101 11.28 -6.15 -9.74
N THR A 102 12.20 -6.73 -8.98
CA THR A 102 13.60 -6.92 -9.43
C THR A 102 13.80 -8.10 -10.39
N ASN A 103 12.90 -9.09 -10.37
CA ASN A 103 12.90 -10.24 -11.27
C ASN A 103 11.53 -10.40 -11.96
N PHE A 104 11.03 -9.29 -12.52
CA PHE A 104 9.72 -9.25 -13.15
C PHE A 104 9.60 -10.22 -14.34
N GLN A 105 10.70 -10.46 -15.08
CA GLN A 105 10.74 -11.42 -16.20
C GLN A 105 10.34 -12.84 -15.79
N THR A 106 10.64 -13.25 -14.57
CA THR A 106 10.23 -14.58 -14.07
C THR A 106 8.80 -14.56 -13.54
N VAL A 107 8.42 -13.47 -12.86
CA VAL A 107 7.06 -13.31 -12.31
C VAL A 107 6.01 -13.20 -13.43
N SER A 108 6.30 -12.49 -14.52
CA SER A 108 5.39 -12.32 -15.64
C SER A 108 5.04 -13.64 -16.34
N LYS A 109 5.94 -14.63 -16.30
CA LYS A 109 5.66 -15.99 -16.78
C LYS A 109 4.57 -16.67 -15.95
N ARG A 110 4.53 -16.42 -14.64
CA ARG A 110 3.45 -16.93 -13.76
C ARG A 110 2.12 -16.25 -14.05
N LEU A 111 2.15 -14.95 -14.34
CA LEU A 111 0.95 -14.23 -14.77
C LEU A 111 0.42 -14.75 -16.11
N SER A 112 1.30 -15.05 -17.06
CA SER A 112 0.92 -15.64 -18.35
C SER A 112 0.31 -17.03 -18.14
N ARG A 113 0.93 -17.86 -17.31
CA ARG A 113 0.39 -19.17 -16.93
C ARG A 113 -0.96 -19.09 -16.22
N MET A 114 -1.20 -18.07 -15.42
CA MET A 114 -2.50 -17.85 -14.77
C MET A 114 -3.59 -17.59 -15.82
N LYS A 115 -3.32 -16.71 -16.80
CA LYS A 115 -4.25 -16.44 -17.91
C LYS A 115 -4.54 -17.69 -18.74
N GLU A 116 -3.49 -18.47 -19.06
CA GLU A 116 -3.68 -19.76 -19.74
C GLU A 116 -4.62 -20.69 -18.95
N LEU A 117 -4.48 -20.75 -17.61
CA LEU A 117 -5.32 -21.59 -16.77
C LEU A 117 -6.75 -21.05 -16.61
N GLU A 118 -6.95 -19.74 -16.71
CA GLU A 118 -8.30 -19.13 -16.70
C GLU A 118 -9.06 -19.40 -18.02
N GLU A 119 -8.34 -19.59 -19.13
CA GLU A 119 -8.92 -19.93 -20.44
C GLU A 119 -9.24 -21.42 -20.61
N VAL A 120 -8.61 -22.30 -19.84
CA VAL A 120 -8.93 -23.73 -19.85
C VAL A 120 -10.28 -23.95 -19.18
N ASP A 121 -11.25 -24.41 -19.95
CA ASP A 121 -12.55 -24.80 -19.42
C ASP A 121 -12.42 -26.08 -18.60
N PHE A 122 -12.58 -25.95 -17.28
CA PHE A 122 -12.42 -27.07 -16.35
C PHE A 122 -13.55 -28.10 -16.45
N GLU A 123 -14.66 -27.79 -17.14
CA GLU A 123 -15.75 -28.75 -17.35
C GLU A 123 -15.35 -29.92 -18.28
N ASP A 124 -14.33 -29.76 -19.14
CA ASP A 124 -13.89 -30.77 -20.12
C ASP A 124 -12.54 -31.44 -19.75
N THR A 125 -12.05 -31.22 -18.52
CA THR A 125 -10.69 -31.65 -18.09
C THR A 125 -10.56 -33.11 -17.66
N THR A 126 -11.63 -33.90 -17.69
CA THR A 126 -11.60 -35.34 -17.39
C THR A 126 -10.96 -36.19 -18.50
N GLN A 127 -10.61 -35.62 -19.66
CA GLN A 127 -10.05 -36.40 -20.78
C GLN A 127 -8.51 -36.46 -20.87
N GLY A 128 -7.75 -35.79 -19.99
CA GLY A 128 -6.32 -35.52 -20.26
C GLY A 128 -5.29 -35.91 -19.20
N TYR A 129 -5.68 -36.42 -18.03
CA TYR A 129 -4.74 -36.73 -16.96
C TYR A 129 -4.77 -38.22 -16.60
N THR A 130 -4.01 -39.01 -17.38
CA THR A 130 -3.40 -40.29 -16.95
C THR A 130 -1.91 -40.10 -16.79
#